data_AF-A0A524F4Z5-F1
#
_entry.id   AF-A0A524F4Z5-F1
#
_cell.length_a   1.000
_cell.length_b   1.000
_cell.length_c   1.000
_cell.angle_alpha   90.00
_cell.angle_beta   90.00
_cell.angle_gamma   90.00
#
_symmetry.space_group_name_H-M   'P 1'
#
loop_
_entity.id
_entity.type
_entity.pdbx_description
1 polymer ?
#
loop_
_entity_poly.entity_id
_entity_poly.type
_entity_poly.pdbx_seq_one_letter_code
_entity_poly.pdbx_strand_id
1 'polypeptide(L)'
;MHDSEETSSNPKDGESEEVDHELEKIRLKRMESLLRQQQQSQRPNTSYTQQDKIRMVLQAIMTPEAFRYYLSIKDRDENLANRILQIVLPPTVMRELDLLIQYLSQGMLRSNIIDMLQIQQLERKILGIGPKITVKKRDGESTDLNSFLKSNNK
;
A
#
# COMPACT_ATOMS: atom_id res chain seq x y z
N MET A 1 74.32 -63.70 -2.61
CA MET A 1 73.11 -63.87 -1.79
C MET A 1 72.64 -62.46 -1.46
N HIS A 2 71.72 -61.93 -2.29
CA HIS A 2 70.28 -61.78 -2.01
C HIS A 2 70.06 -60.56 -1.08
N ASP A 3 69.19 -59.59 -1.33
CA ASP A 3 68.13 -59.44 -2.33
C ASP A 3 67.80 -57.95 -2.53
N SER A 4 67.23 -57.67 -3.70
CA SER A 4 66.47 -56.49 -4.10
C SER A 4 65.33 -56.15 -3.12
N GLU A 5 64.89 -54.89 -3.07
CA GLU A 5 63.55 -54.50 -3.57
C GLU A 5 63.23 -53.02 -3.30
N GLU A 6 62.77 -52.38 -4.37
CA GLU A 6 62.02 -51.12 -4.38
C GLU A 6 60.73 -51.24 -3.57
N THR A 7 60.26 -50.12 -3.00
CA THR A 7 58.86 -49.65 -3.09
C THR A 7 58.84 -48.20 -2.58
N SER A 8 58.56 -47.18 -3.39
CA SER A 8 57.30 -46.82 -4.05
C SER A 8 56.30 -46.09 -3.12
N SER A 9 56.12 -44.80 -3.44
CA SER A 9 54.87 -44.01 -3.55
C SER A 9 53.97 -43.64 -2.33
N ASN A 10 53.93 -42.31 -2.07
CA ASN A 10 52.79 -41.38 -1.82
C ASN A 10 51.79 -41.63 -0.65
N PRO A 11 50.90 -40.67 -0.25
CA PRO A 11 50.85 -39.20 -0.44
C PRO A 11 50.68 -38.42 0.89
N LYS A 12 51.03 -37.11 0.95
CA LYS A 12 50.67 -36.23 2.09
C LYS A 12 50.09 -34.87 1.67
N ASP A 13 49.62 -34.75 0.44
CA ASP A 13 49.18 -33.46 -0.11
C ASP A 13 47.65 -33.24 -0.11
N GLY A 14 46.86 -34.23 0.33
CA GLY A 14 45.39 -34.14 0.31
C GLY A 14 44.75 -33.39 1.50
N GLU A 15 45.38 -33.41 2.69
CA GLU A 15 44.78 -32.82 3.90
C GLU A 15 44.87 -31.28 3.90
N SER A 16 45.87 -30.71 3.24
CA SER A 16 46.07 -29.25 3.22
C SER A 16 45.06 -28.56 2.30
N GLU A 17 44.76 -29.16 1.15
CA GLU A 17 43.76 -28.63 0.21
C GLU A 17 42.32 -28.75 0.74
N GLU A 18 41.98 -29.83 1.45
CA GLU A 18 40.67 -29.96 2.09
C GLU A 18 40.46 -28.93 3.21
N VAL A 19 41.47 -28.71 4.04
CA VAL A 19 41.41 -27.69 5.11
C VAL A 19 41.29 -26.28 4.52
N ASP A 20 42.02 -25.98 3.44
CA ASP A 20 41.90 -24.70 2.75
C ASP A 20 40.52 -24.51 2.10
N HIS A 21 39.94 -25.57 1.52
CA HIS A 21 38.58 -25.55 0.98
C HIS A 21 37.50 -25.38 2.05
N GLU A 22 37.67 -25.98 3.24
CA GLU A 22 36.77 -25.78 4.37
C GLU A 22 36.87 -24.36 4.93
N LEU A 23 38.08 -23.81 5.01
CA LEU A 23 38.32 -22.44 5.46
C LEU A 23 37.69 -21.41 4.51
N GLU A 24 37.77 -21.68 3.21
CA GLU A 24 37.17 -20.83 2.18
C GLU A 24 35.63 -20.89 2.19
N LYS A 25 35.05 -22.08 2.38
CA LYS A 25 33.60 -22.24 2.60
C LYS A 25 33.12 -21.47 3.84
N ILE A 26 33.88 -21.49 4.93
CA ILE A 26 33.54 -20.74 6.16
C ILE A 26 33.62 -19.22 5.91
N ARG A 27 34.62 -18.75 5.17
CA ARG A 27 34.76 -17.33 4.77
C ARG A 27 33.59 -16.86 3.91
N LEU A 28 33.23 -17.63 2.88
CA LEU A 28 32.10 -17.33 1.99
C LEU A 28 30.79 -17.27 2.77
N LYS A 29 30.54 -18.25 3.64
CA LYS A 29 29.34 -18.28 4.48
C LYS A 29 29.26 -17.10 5.46
N ARG A 30 30.39 -16.69 6.04
CA ARG A 30 30.46 -15.48 6.88
C ARG A 30 30.19 -14.22 6.06
N MET A 31 30.81 -14.09 4.89
CA MET A 31 30.61 -12.94 4.00
C MET A 31 29.16 -12.81 3.54
N GLU A 32 28.53 -13.93 3.18
CA GLU A 32 27.11 -13.98 2.83
C GLU A 32 26.21 -13.57 4.01
N SER A 33 26.52 -14.06 5.21
CA SER A 33 25.77 -13.69 6.42
C SER A 33 25.89 -12.20 6.76
N LEU A 34 27.09 -11.62 6.59
CA LEU A 34 27.35 -10.20 6.78
C LEU A 34 26.65 -9.34 5.73
N LEU A 35 26.65 -9.77 4.45
CA LEU A 35 25.93 -9.12 3.37
C LEU A 35 24.41 -9.15 3.60
N ARG A 36 23.85 -10.28 4.05
CA ARG A 36 22.42 -10.40 4.39
C ARG A 36 22.06 -9.52 5.58
N GLN A 37 22.88 -9.49 6.62
CA GLN A 37 22.66 -8.64 7.80
C GLN A 37 22.78 -7.16 7.43
N GLN A 38 23.75 -6.80 6.58
CA GLN A 38 23.92 -5.45 6.08
C GLN A 38 22.76 -5.02 5.17
N GLN A 39 22.25 -5.90 4.29
CA GLN A 39 21.05 -5.63 3.49
C GLN A 39 19.79 -5.49 4.35
N GLN A 40 19.63 -6.27 5.42
CA GLN A 40 18.54 -6.07 6.37
C GLN A 40 18.67 -4.76 7.15
N SER A 41 19.89 -4.34 7.49
CA SER A 41 20.16 -3.08 8.20
C SER A 41 20.05 -1.83 7.32
N GLN A 42 20.20 -1.99 5.99
CA GLN A 42 20.04 -0.94 4.99
C GLN A 42 18.62 -0.86 4.42
N ARG A 43 17.69 -1.73 4.83
CA ARG A 43 16.28 -1.41 4.65
C ARG A 43 16.05 -0.11 5.39
N PRO A 44 15.62 0.97 4.72
CA PRO A 44 15.39 2.21 5.41
C PRO A 44 14.38 1.89 6.51
N ASN A 45 14.79 2.06 7.78
CA ASN A 45 13.87 2.33 8.87
C ASN A 45 13.29 3.72 8.59
N THR A 46 12.57 3.88 7.48
CA THR A 46 11.69 5.00 7.24
C THR A 46 10.55 4.78 8.20
N SER A 47 10.72 5.30 9.40
CA SER A 47 9.63 5.60 10.32
C SER A 47 8.69 6.56 9.58
N TYR A 48 7.74 5.98 8.85
CA TYR A 48 6.70 6.74 8.15
C TYR A 48 5.97 7.61 9.18
N THR A 49 5.79 8.88 8.86
CA THR A 49 4.97 9.75 9.69
C THR A 49 3.52 9.29 9.63
N GLN A 50 2.70 9.68 10.60
CA GLN A 50 1.28 9.36 10.58
C GLN A 50 0.59 9.85 9.29
N GLN A 51 1.04 10.99 8.75
CA GLN A 51 0.55 11.53 7.49
C GLN A 51 0.93 10.68 6.28
N ASP A 52 2.16 10.15 6.26
CA ASP A 52 2.60 9.24 5.20
C ASP A 52 1.78 7.94 5.21
N LYS A 53 1.53 7.41 6.40
CA LYS A 53 0.70 6.21 6.58
C LYS A 53 -0.72 6.43 6.05
N ILE A 54 -1.33 7.56 6.41
CA ILE A 54 -2.66 7.95 5.89
C ILE A 54 -2.62 8.04 4.37
N ARG A 55 -1.61 8.71 3.81
CA ARG A 55 -1.45 8.87 2.36
C ARG A 55 -1.33 7.52 1.65
N MET A 56 -0.51 6.61 2.16
CA MET A 56 -0.33 5.27 1.60
C MET A 56 -1.65 4.50 1.58
N VAL A 57 -2.39 4.54 2.69
CA VAL A 57 -3.71 3.90 2.79
C VAL A 57 -4.69 4.50 1.80
N LEU A 58 -4.78 5.84 1.72
CA LEU A 58 -5.67 6.53 0.77
C LEU A 58 -5.34 6.15 -0.68
N GLN A 59 -4.06 6.13 -1.03
CA GLN A 59 -3.61 5.71 -2.37
C GLN A 59 -3.94 4.26 -2.68
N ALA A 60 -3.99 3.38 -1.68
CA ALA A 60 -4.33 1.98 -1.89
C ALA A 60 -5.84 1.75 -2.04
N ILE A 61 -6.66 2.47 -1.28
CA ILE A 61 -8.12 2.27 -1.29
C ILE A 61 -8.83 3.06 -2.39
N MET A 62 -8.28 4.20 -2.81
CA MET A 62 -8.85 5.06 -3.84
C MET A 62 -8.26 4.74 -5.21
N THR A 63 -9.06 4.91 -6.27
CA THR A 63 -8.51 4.93 -7.63
C THR A 63 -7.54 6.11 -7.80
N PRO A 64 -6.57 6.04 -8.75
CA PRO A 64 -5.64 7.15 -8.98
C PRO A 64 -6.34 8.47 -9.31
N GLU A 65 -7.51 8.42 -9.95
CA GLU A 65 -8.29 9.61 -10.28
C GLU A 65 -9.08 10.14 -9.08
N ALA A 66 -9.63 9.25 -8.26
CA ALA A 66 -10.24 9.63 -6.99
C ALA A 66 -9.23 10.31 -6.06
N PHE A 67 -8.01 9.78 -5.97
CA PHE A 67 -6.95 10.37 -5.15
C PHE A 67 -6.53 11.76 -5.67
N ARG A 68 -6.37 11.92 -6.98
CA ARG A 68 -6.10 13.25 -7.59
C ARG A 68 -7.23 14.24 -7.33
N TYR A 69 -8.47 13.80 -7.45
CA TYR A 69 -9.63 14.64 -7.16
C TYR A 69 -9.67 15.05 -5.68
N TYR A 70 -9.39 14.12 -4.77
CA TYR A 70 -9.26 14.41 -3.33
C TYR A 70 -8.17 15.45 -3.04
N LEU A 71 -7.00 15.36 -3.68
CA LEU A 71 -5.95 16.38 -3.55
C LEU A 71 -6.43 17.76 -4.01
N SER A 72 -7.15 17.83 -5.14
CA SER A 72 -7.75 19.09 -5.59
C SER A 72 -8.78 19.67 -4.62
N ILE A 73 -9.50 18.82 -3.86
CA ILE A 73 -10.40 19.28 -2.80
C ILE A 73 -9.58 19.82 -1.64
N LYS A 74 -8.53 19.11 -1.22
CA LYS A 74 -7.64 19.53 -0.13
C LYS A 74 -7.01 20.89 -0.38
N ASP A 75 -6.60 21.17 -1.62
CA ASP A 75 -6.03 22.46 -2.00
C ASP A 75 -7.06 23.61 -2.00
N ARG A 76 -8.35 23.29 -2.24
CA ARG A 76 -9.45 24.27 -2.27
C ARG A 76 -10.05 24.53 -0.90
N ASP A 77 -10.33 23.47 -0.15
CA ASP A 77 -10.95 23.51 1.18
C ASP A 77 -10.45 22.32 2.02
N GLU A 78 -9.52 22.63 2.93
CA GLU A 78 -8.96 21.65 3.84
C GLU A 78 -10.00 21.09 4.83
N ASN A 79 -11.00 21.88 5.24
CA ASN A 79 -12.04 21.41 6.15
C ASN A 79 -12.94 20.38 5.47
N LEU A 80 -13.32 20.62 4.22
CA LEU A 80 -14.08 19.69 3.41
C LEU A 80 -13.29 18.38 3.19
N ALA A 81 -12.00 18.49 2.82
CA ALA A 81 -11.13 17.32 2.66
C ALA A 81 -11.00 16.51 3.97
N ASN A 82 -10.83 17.17 5.11
CA ASN A 82 -10.77 16.51 6.41
C ASN A 82 -12.08 15.81 6.77
N ARG A 83 -13.24 16.37 6.41
CA ARG A 83 -14.53 15.71 6.59
C ARG A 83 -14.68 14.48 5.71
N ILE A 84 -14.27 14.56 4.44
CA ILE A 84 -14.22 13.40 3.55
C ILE A 84 -13.30 12.33 4.14
N LEU A 85 -12.13 12.73 4.62
CA LEU A 85 -11.16 11.84 5.24
C LEU A 85 -11.74 11.11 6.45
N GLN A 86 -12.47 11.80 7.34
CA GLN A 86 -13.11 11.18 8.50
C GLN A 86 -14.22 10.19 8.12
N ILE A 87 -14.90 10.39 7.00
CA ILE A 87 -15.91 9.46 6.49
C ILE A 87 -15.23 8.23 5.88
N VAL A 88 -14.18 8.44 5.09
CA VAL A 88 -13.46 7.36 4.39
C VAL A 88 -12.61 6.53 5.36
N LEU A 89 -11.92 7.20 6.29
CA LEU A 89 -11.10 6.62 7.34
C LEU A 89 -11.62 7.08 8.71
N PRO A 90 -12.58 6.35 9.30
CA PRO A 90 -13.07 6.66 10.63
C PRO A 90 -11.95 6.69 11.68
N PRO A 91 -12.11 7.41 12.79
CA PRO A 91 -11.09 7.50 13.84
C PRO A 91 -10.65 6.15 14.42
N THR A 92 -11.52 5.15 14.40
CA THR A 92 -11.19 3.76 14.78
C THR A 92 -10.15 3.16 13.85
N VAL A 93 -10.33 3.32 12.53
CA VAL A 93 -9.37 2.86 11.50
C VAL A 93 -8.07 3.66 11.58
N MET A 94 -8.14 4.96 11.90
CA MET A 94 -6.94 5.80 12.06
C MET A 94 -6.01 5.33 13.19
N ARG A 95 -6.54 4.67 14.23
CA ARG A 95 -5.72 4.10 15.32
C ARG A 95 -4.98 2.84 14.88
N GLU A 96 -5.51 2.14 13.90
CA GLU A 96 -5.02 0.85 13.41
C GLU A 96 -4.32 0.96 12.05
N LEU A 97 -3.83 2.15 11.69
CA LEU A 97 -3.17 2.39 10.40
C LEU A 97 -1.99 1.46 10.14
N ASP A 98 -1.21 1.14 11.17
CA ASP A 98 -0.07 0.23 11.06
C ASP A 98 -0.49 -1.18 10.67
N LEU A 99 -1.56 -1.68 11.30
CA LEU A 99 -2.16 -2.96 10.97
C LEU A 99 -2.74 -2.97 9.55
N LEU A 100 -3.39 -1.87 9.16
CA LEU A 100 -3.95 -1.72 7.82
C LEU A 100 -2.86 -1.73 6.73
N ILE A 101 -1.74 -1.03 6.97
CA ILE A 101 -0.58 -1.04 6.06
C ILE A 101 0.02 -2.44 5.96
N GLN A 102 0.11 -3.16 7.08
CA GLN A 102 0.58 -4.54 7.07
C GLN A 102 -0.31 -5.42 6.17
N TYR A 103 -1.63 -5.34 6.31
CA TYR A 103 -2.56 -6.09 5.44
C TYR A 103 -2.49 -5.67 3.97
N LEU A 104 -2.30 -4.37 3.70
CA LEU A 104 -2.07 -3.86 2.34
C LEU A 104 -0.79 -4.45 1.74
N SER A 105 0.29 -4.50 2.51
CA SER A 105 1.58 -5.05 2.07
C SER A 105 1.51 -6.56 1.74
N GLN A 106 0.61 -7.28 2.42
CA GLN A 106 0.34 -8.70 2.21
C GLN A 106 -0.66 -8.97 1.08
N GLY A 107 -1.22 -7.93 0.45
CA GLY A 107 -2.22 -8.07 -0.62
C GLY A 107 -3.57 -8.63 -0.13
N MET A 108 -3.85 -8.59 1.18
CA MET A 108 -5.06 -9.16 1.77
C MET A 108 -6.28 -8.25 1.65
N LEU A 109 -6.09 -7.00 1.26
CA LEU A 109 -7.14 -6.00 1.11
C LEU A 109 -7.39 -5.68 -0.36
N ARG A 110 -8.67 -5.47 -0.70
CA ARG A 110 -9.04 -4.99 -2.02
C ARG A 110 -8.57 -3.54 -2.18
N SER A 111 -7.83 -3.28 -3.25
CA SER A 111 -7.41 -1.93 -3.63
C SER A 111 -8.43 -1.28 -4.56
N ASN A 112 -8.35 0.04 -4.71
CA ASN A 112 -9.16 0.81 -5.67
C ASN A 112 -10.68 0.65 -5.49
N ILE A 113 -11.14 0.48 -4.25
CA ILE A 113 -12.57 0.33 -3.92
C ILE A 113 -13.31 1.65 -4.16
N ILE A 114 -12.64 2.78 -3.90
CA ILE A 114 -13.26 4.09 -3.91
C ILE A 114 -13.00 4.79 -5.24
N ASP A 115 -14.07 5.00 -6.00
CA ASP A 115 -14.02 5.68 -7.29
C ASP A 115 -14.22 7.20 -7.17
N MET A 116 -13.84 7.94 -8.21
CA MET A 116 -13.94 9.39 -8.28
C MET A 116 -15.38 9.86 -8.05
N LEU A 117 -16.35 9.15 -8.63
CA LEU A 117 -17.77 9.45 -8.45
C LEU A 117 -18.19 9.42 -6.98
N GLN A 118 -17.65 8.49 -6.19
CA GLN A 118 -17.97 8.38 -4.77
C GLN A 118 -17.40 9.56 -3.98
N ILE A 119 -16.19 10.02 -4.30
CA ILE A 119 -15.61 11.22 -3.68
C ILE A 119 -16.44 12.46 -4.02
N GLN A 120 -16.87 12.62 -5.27
CA GLN A 120 -17.77 13.72 -5.68
C GLN A 120 -19.12 13.67 -4.95
N GLN A 121 -19.68 12.47 -4.76
CA GLN A 121 -20.92 12.30 -4.00
C GLN A 121 -20.74 12.68 -2.52
N LEU A 122 -19.59 12.33 -1.92
CA LEU A 122 -19.25 12.71 -0.55
C LEU A 122 -19.12 14.23 -0.41
N GLU A 123 -18.41 14.88 -1.33
CA GLU A 123 -18.30 16.34 -1.40
C GLU A 123 -19.69 16.99 -1.46
N ARG A 124 -20.54 16.57 -2.40
CA ARG A 124 -21.91 17.10 -2.53
C ARG A 124 -22.74 16.88 -1.28
N LYS A 125 -22.61 15.70 -0.65
CA LYS A 125 -23.33 15.37 0.59
C LYS A 125 -22.91 16.28 1.75
N ILE A 126 -21.62 16.55 1.91
CA ILE A 126 -21.09 17.42 2.96
C ILE A 126 -21.52 18.88 2.73
N LEU A 127 -21.54 19.31 1.46
CA LEU A 127 -22.02 20.64 1.05
C LEU A 127 -23.55 20.77 1.10
N GLY A 128 -24.29 19.69 1.41
CA GLY A 128 -25.75 19.70 1.45
C GLY A 128 -26.42 19.77 0.06
N ILE A 129 -25.68 19.50 -1.01
CA ILE A 129 -26.18 19.53 -2.39
C ILE A 129 -26.84 18.17 -2.70
N GLY A 130 -28.15 18.09 -2.46
CA GLY A 130 -28.95 16.90 -2.74
C GLY A 130 -29.09 16.55 -4.24
N PRO A 131 -29.54 15.33 -4.56
CA PRO A 131 -29.97 14.99 -5.91
C PRO A 131 -31.23 15.79 -6.28
N LYS A 132 -31.19 16.50 -7.41
CA LYS A 132 -32.35 17.21 -7.98
C LYS A 132 -32.93 16.35 -9.08
N ILE A 133 -34.17 15.89 -8.92
CA ILE A 133 -34.86 15.07 -9.93
C ILE A 133 -35.80 15.99 -10.69
N THR A 134 -35.52 16.27 -11.95
CA THR A 134 -36.40 17.09 -12.79
C THR A 134 -37.38 16.21 -13.54
N VAL A 135 -38.68 16.50 -13.39
CA VAL A 135 -39.79 15.89 -14.12
C VAL A 135 -40.17 16.79 -15.29
N LYS A 136 -40.15 16.24 -16.50
CA LYS A 136 -40.71 16.93 -17.69
C LYS A 136 -42.21 16.72 -17.74
N LYS A 137 -42.98 17.81 -17.69
CA LYS A 137 -44.42 17.77 -17.95
C LYS A 137 -44.69 17.58 -19.44
N ARG A 138 -45.89 17.10 -19.77
CA ARG A 138 -46.35 16.90 -21.16
C ARG A 138 -46.32 18.21 -21.97
N ASP A 139 -46.38 19.33 -21.28
CA ASP A 139 -46.42 20.69 -21.83
C ASP A 139 -45.02 21.28 -22.09
N GLY A 140 -43.95 20.50 -21.86
CA GLY A 140 -42.56 20.88 -22.12
C GLY A 140 -41.83 21.53 -20.93
N GLU A 141 -42.56 21.98 -19.90
CA GLU A 141 -41.94 22.57 -18.70
C GLU A 141 -41.30 21.50 -17.80
N SER A 142 -40.09 21.78 -17.31
CA SER A 142 -39.38 20.93 -16.36
C SER A 142 -39.56 21.46 -14.94
N THR A 143 -40.11 20.64 -14.04
CA THR A 143 -40.31 20.97 -12.62
C THR A 143 -39.54 19.99 -11.73
N ASP A 144 -39.09 20.41 -10.55
CA ASP A 144 -38.47 19.49 -9.59
C ASP A 144 -39.49 18.49 -9.02
N LEU A 145 -39.09 17.23 -8.82
CA LEU A 145 -39.97 16.13 -8.39
C LEU A 145 -40.69 16.46 -7.08
N ASN A 146 -39.98 17.06 -6.13
CA ASN A 146 -40.55 17.42 -4.83
C ASN A 146 -41.68 18.46 -4.98
N SER A 147 -41.48 19.47 -5.84
CA SER A 147 -42.51 20.44 -6.17
C SER A 147 -43.68 19.81 -6.94
N PHE A 148 -43.39 18.89 -7.87
CA PHE A 148 -44.40 18.18 -8.65
C PHE A 148 -45.31 17.31 -7.76
N LEU A 149 -44.75 16.53 -6.84
CA LEU A 149 -45.51 15.70 -5.90
C LEU A 149 -46.39 16.53 -4.97
N LYS A 150 -45.90 17.69 -4.51
CA LYS A 150 -46.71 18.62 -3.69
C LYS A 150 -47.87 19.24 -4.46
N SER A 151 -47.71 19.52 -5.75
CA SER A 151 -48.78 20.08 -6.58
C SER A 151 -49.87 19.07 -6.95
N ASN A 152 -49.56 17.76 -7.00
CA ASN A 152 -50.50 16.71 -7.39
C ASN A 152 -51.30 16.11 -6.22
N ASN A 153 -50.95 16.42 -4.96
CA ASN A 153 -51.64 15.96 -3.75
C ASN A 153 -52.69 16.98 -3.23
N LYS A 154 -53.18 17.87 -4.10
CA LYS A 154 -54.31 18.77 -3.84
C LYS A 154 -55.47 18.38 -4.75
#